data_AF-I2GGP7-F1
#
_entry.id   AF-I2GGP7-F1
#
_cell.length_a   1.000
_cell.length_b   1.000
_cell.length_c   1.000
_cell.angle_alpha   90.00
_cell.angle_beta   90.00
_cell.angle_gamma   90.00
#
_symmetry.space_group_name_H-M   'P 1'
#
loop_
_entity.id
_entity.type
_entity.pdbx_description
1 polymer ?
#
loop_
_entity_poly.entity_id
_entity_poly.type
_entity_poly.pdbx_seq_one_letter_code
_entity_poly.pdbx_strand_id
1 'polypeptide(L)'
;MKQVVYTLLIAGLSACATGKNGNEDTGRTQRLRVSVGEIKEVRLDSRGDGSTQLIGTSDNNEVVEVSRRELAPAVDTLKRDNAGPTVFQIKGITTGTANVVFSEKRVGDEGSGQPRKTYVVQVVIK
;
A
#
# COMPACT_ATOMS: atom_id res chain seq x y z
N MET A 1 39.40 -39.46 42.17
CA MET A 1 40.21 -38.86 41.09
C MET A 1 39.30 -38.54 39.92
N LYS A 2 39.45 -37.33 39.37
CA LYS A 2 38.99 -36.85 38.04
C LYS A 2 37.47 -36.66 37.87
N GLN A 3 37.00 -35.40 37.80
CA GLN A 3 36.80 -34.57 36.59
C GLN A 3 35.55 -35.04 35.80
N VAL A 4 34.67 -34.22 35.21
CA VAL A 4 34.83 -32.96 34.46
C VAL A 4 33.51 -32.19 34.54
N VAL A 5 33.62 -30.87 34.73
CA VAL A 5 32.55 -29.86 34.61
C VAL A 5 32.23 -29.64 33.13
N TYR A 6 30.96 -29.73 32.73
CA TYR A 6 30.51 -29.25 31.41
C TYR A 6 29.47 -28.14 31.58
N THR A 7 29.98 -26.90 31.57
CA THR A 7 29.20 -25.67 31.45
C THR A 7 28.67 -25.59 30.01
N LEU A 8 27.36 -25.75 29.85
CA LEU A 8 26.70 -25.61 28.55
C LEU A 8 26.33 -24.14 28.32
N LEU A 9 27.13 -23.47 27.48
CA LEU A 9 26.98 -22.08 27.10
C LEU A 9 25.92 -21.98 25.98
N ILE A 10 24.71 -21.50 26.31
CA ILE A 10 23.66 -21.25 25.32
C ILE A 10 23.78 -19.79 24.87
N ALA A 11 24.42 -19.58 23.72
CA ALA A 11 24.38 -18.33 22.98
C ALA A 11 23.01 -18.21 22.28
N GLY A 12 22.12 -17.40 22.86
CA GLY A 12 20.84 -17.04 22.23
C GLY A 12 21.05 -16.01 21.13
N LEU A 13 20.90 -16.46 19.88
CA LEU A 13 20.87 -15.65 18.66
C LEU A 13 19.77 -14.57 18.78
N SER A 14 20.18 -13.31 18.88
CA SER A 14 19.29 -12.17 18.64
C SER A 14 19.07 -12.06 17.13
N ALA A 15 17.96 -12.63 16.66
CA ALA A 15 17.57 -12.54 15.26
C ALA A 15 17.15 -11.10 14.95
N CYS A 16 17.98 -10.39 14.18
CA CYS A 16 17.59 -9.17 13.49
C CYS A 16 16.44 -9.49 12.52
N ALA A 17 15.22 -9.09 12.87
CA ALA A 17 14.12 -9.02 11.91
C ALA A 17 14.35 -7.81 10.99
N THR A 18 15.29 -7.97 10.04
CA THR A 18 15.39 -7.09 8.88
C THR A 18 14.17 -7.36 8.00
N GLY A 19 13.12 -6.55 8.19
CA GLY A 19 11.94 -6.56 7.34
C GLY A 19 12.31 -6.24 5.90
N LYS A 20 12.50 -7.29 5.09
CA LYS A 20 12.56 -7.19 3.63
C LYS A 20 11.23 -6.62 3.14
N ASN A 21 11.29 -5.47 2.49
CA ASN A 21 10.20 -4.91 1.68
C ASN A 21 9.97 -5.82 0.46
N GLY A 22 9.30 -6.95 0.68
CA GLY A 22 8.78 -7.84 -0.35
C GLY A 22 7.38 -7.36 -0.75
N ASN A 23 7.29 -6.83 -1.96
CA ASN A 23 6.07 -6.41 -2.62
C ASN A 23 5.27 -7.63 -3.09
N GLU A 24 4.63 -8.35 -2.17
CA GLU A 24 3.64 -9.39 -2.47
C GLU A 24 2.59 -9.36 -1.37
N ASP A 25 1.49 -8.64 -1.60
CA ASP A 25 0.47 -8.51 -0.57
C ASP A 25 -0.90 -8.22 -1.17
N THR A 26 -1.48 -9.26 -1.76
CA THR A 26 -2.89 -9.32 -2.11
C THR A 26 -3.64 -9.88 -0.89
N GLY A 27 -4.13 -8.98 -0.03
CA GLY A 27 -5.06 -9.32 1.06
C GLY A 27 -4.69 -8.89 2.47
N ARG A 28 -3.44 -8.50 2.78
CA ARG A 28 -3.08 -8.03 4.12
C ARG A 28 -3.26 -6.51 4.22
N THR A 29 -3.81 -6.09 5.35
CA THR A 29 -3.86 -4.68 5.72
C THR A 29 -2.45 -4.21 6.06
N GLN A 30 -1.96 -3.19 5.36
CA GLN A 30 -0.61 -2.66 5.56
C GLN A 30 -0.64 -1.36 6.36
N ARG A 31 0.24 -1.22 7.35
CA ARG A 31 0.39 0.05 8.06
C ARG A 31 1.22 1.03 7.22
N LEU A 32 0.75 2.26 7.10
CA LEU A 32 1.46 3.34 6.42
C LEU A 32 1.54 4.54 7.36
N ARG A 33 2.72 5.13 7.51
CA ARG A 33 2.90 6.37 8.27
C ARG A 33 3.19 7.51 7.30
N VAL A 34 2.46 8.61 7.46
CA VAL A 34 2.53 9.80 6.59
C VAL A 34 2.55 11.03 7.49
N SER A 35 3.29 12.06 7.11
CA SER A 35 3.27 13.34 7.83
C SER A 35 2.11 14.22 7.35
N VAL A 36 1.65 15.18 8.18
CA VAL A 36 0.74 16.23 7.70
C VAL A 36 1.39 16.97 6.51
N GLY A 37 0.65 17.09 5.41
CA GLY A 37 1.09 17.68 4.15
C GLY A 37 1.97 16.77 3.27
N GLU A 38 2.39 15.61 3.76
CA GLU A 38 3.15 14.64 2.96
C GLU A 38 2.23 13.89 2.00
N ILE A 39 2.73 13.64 0.79
CA ILE A 39 2.08 12.82 -0.23
C ILE A 39 2.88 11.53 -0.42
N LYS A 40 2.21 10.39 -0.26
CA LYS A 40 2.76 9.07 -0.56
C LYS A 40 2.12 8.49 -1.81
N GLU A 41 2.94 8.05 -2.76
CA GLU A 41 2.44 7.34 -3.94
C GLU A 41 2.29 5.84 -3.66
N VAL A 42 1.16 5.28 -4.09
CA VAL A 42 0.88 3.85 -4.13
C VAL A 42 0.67 3.45 -5.59
N ARG A 43 1.44 2.48 -6.06
CA ARG A 43 1.32 1.92 -7.41
C ARG A 43 0.59 0.59 -7.31
N LEU A 44 -0.46 0.43 -8.10
CA LEU A 44 -1.22 -0.81 -8.19
C LEU A 44 -1.27 -1.25 -9.64
N ASP A 45 -0.97 -2.53 -9.87
CA ASP A 45 -1.04 -3.10 -11.21
C ASP A 45 -2.49 -3.08 -11.71
N SER A 46 -2.67 -2.45 -12.86
CA SER A 46 -3.93 -2.48 -13.61
C SER A 46 -3.92 -3.70 -14.53
N ARG A 47 -5.07 -4.36 -14.71
CA ARG A 47 -5.18 -5.44 -15.70
C ARG A 47 -4.98 -4.96 -17.14
N GLY A 48 -5.11 -3.65 -17.39
CA GLY A 48 -4.86 -3.03 -18.69
C GLY A 48 -5.84 -3.40 -19.81
N ASP A 49 -6.77 -4.33 -19.54
CA ASP A 49 -7.82 -4.75 -20.47
C ASP A 49 -8.99 -3.74 -20.59
N GLY A 50 -8.99 -2.70 -19.75
CA GLY A 50 -10.01 -1.64 -19.74
C GLY A 50 -11.39 -2.08 -19.23
N SER A 51 -11.55 -3.34 -18.84
CA SER A 51 -12.81 -3.89 -18.33
C SER A 51 -13.04 -3.58 -16.85
N THR A 52 -11.94 -3.34 -16.12
CA THR A 52 -11.96 -2.98 -14.71
C THR A 52 -11.34 -1.62 -14.46
N GLN A 53 -11.85 -0.94 -13.43
CA GLN A 53 -11.31 0.29 -12.88
C GLN A 53 -10.88 0.05 -11.43
N LEU A 54 -9.72 0.58 -11.08
CA LEU A 54 -9.30 0.71 -9.68
C LEU A 54 -10.01 1.93 -9.05
N ILE A 55 -10.24 1.92 -7.75
CA ILE A 55 -10.83 3.04 -7.02
C ILE A 55 -10.09 3.13 -5.68
N GLY A 56 -9.71 4.34 -5.26
CA GLY A 56 -9.12 4.59 -3.95
C GLY A 56 -10.12 5.35 -3.09
N THR A 57 -10.36 4.87 -1.87
CA THR A 57 -11.30 5.48 -0.92
C THR A 57 -10.66 5.57 0.46
N SER A 58 -10.98 6.62 1.20
CA SER A 58 -10.62 6.78 2.62
C SER A 58 -11.91 6.72 3.43
N ASP A 59 -11.86 6.10 4.61
CA ASP A 59 -12.98 6.14 5.57
C ASP A 59 -13.06 7.49 6.31
N ASN A 60 -12.00 8.31 6.25
CA ASN A 60 -11.96 9.63 6.84
C ASN A 60 -11.11 10.61 5.98
N ASN A 61 -11.80 11.43 5.18
CA ASN A 61 -11.18 12.43 4.31
C ASN A 61 -10.63 13.65 5.06
N GLU A 62 -11.03 13.89 6.33
CA GLU A 62 -10.47 14.97 7.15
C GLU A 62 -9.05 14.64 7.63
N VAL A 63 -8.72 13.34 7.69
CA VAL A 63 -7.42 12.81 8.10
C VAL A 63 -6.54 12.51 6.89
N VAL A 64 -7.08 11.84 5.87
CA VAL A 64 -6.34 11.43 4.67
C VAL A 64 -7.15 11.66 3.40
N GLU A 65 -6.55 12.35 2.45
CA GLU A 65 -7.08 12.50 1.09
C GLU A 65 -6.45 11.46 0.16
N VAL A 66 -7.28 10.82 -0.68
CA VAL A 66 -6.83 9.83 -1.68
C VAL A 66 -7.23 10.33 -3.07
N SER A 67 -6.26 10.44 -3.96
CA SER A 67 -6.49 10.84 -5.34
C SER A 67 -5.77 9.90 -6.31
N ARG A 68 -6.27 9.83 -7.55
CA ARG A 68 -5.57 9.16 -8.65
C ARG A 68 -4.68 10.17 -9.34
N ARG A 69 -3.42 9.81 -9.61
CA ARG A 69 -2.56 10.59 -10.49
C ARG A 69 -2.96 10.31 -11.94
N GLU A 70 -3.45 11.33 -12.64
CA GLU A 70 -3.61 11.26 -14.09
C GLU A 70 -2.20 11.24 -14.71
N LEU A 71 -1.81 10.07 -15.23
CA LEU A 71 -0.61 9.97 -16.04
C LEU A 71 -0.94 10.60 -17.39
N ALA A 72 -0.13 11.57 -17.82
CA ALA A 72 -0.27 12.17 -19.14
C ALA A 72 -0.34 11.05 -20.19
N PRO A 73 -1.25 11.14 -21.18
CA PRO A 73 -1.38 10.12 -22.19
C PRO A 73 -0.03 9.92 -22.86
N ALA A 74 0.42 8.67 -22.99
CA ALA A 74 1.58 8.35 -23.79
C ALA A 74 1.35 8.95 -25.18
N VAL A 75 2.24 9.84 -25.60
CA VAL A 75 2.11 10.57 -26.86
C VAL A 75 1.99 9.57 -28.02
N ASP A 76 0.84 9.64 -28.67
CA ASP A 76 0.50 9.15 -30.01
C ASP A 76 1.39 8.02 -30.57
N THR A 77 1.23 6.82 -30.02
CA THR A 77 1.60 5.59 -30.73
C THR A 77 0.38 4.68 -30.70
N LEU A 78 -0.01 4.19 -31.88
CA LEU A 78 -1.21 3.42 -32.16
C LEU A 78 -1.27 2.12 -31.33
N LYS A 79 -1.74 2.22 -30.08
CA LYS A 79 -2.49 1.25 -29.26
C LYS A 79 -2.41 1.72 -27.81
N ARG A 80 -3.58 2.04 -27.22
CA ARG A 80 -3.70 2.29 -25.78
C ARG A 80 -3.55 0.95 -25.05
N ASP A 81 -2.33 0.49 -24.83
CA ASP A 81 -2.09 -0.52 -23.82
C ASP A 81 -2.21 0.19 -22.47
N ASN A 82 -3.37 0.11 -21.82
CA ASN A 82 -3.58 0.56 -20.43
C ASN A 82 -2.79 -0.30 -19.41
N ALA A 83 -1.73 -0.99 -19.85
CA ALA A 83 -0.95 -1.96 -19.09
C ALA A 83 -0.01 -1.33 -18.06
N GLY A 84 0.02 0.01 -17.95
CA GLY A 84 0.79 0.70 -16.92
C GLY A 84 0.16 0.60 -15.53
N PRO A 85 0.96 0.64 -14.45
CA PRO A 85 0.43 0.66 -13.09
C PRO A 85 -0.41 1.93 -12.86
N THR A 86 -1.55 1.77 -12.21
CA THR A 86 -2.34 2.91 -11.72
C THR A 86 -1.66 3.47 -10.48
N VAL A 87 -1.43 4.79 -10.48
CA VAL A 87 -0.80 5.48 -9.37
C VAL A 87 -1.84 6.26 -8.57
N PHE A 88 -1.91 5.98 -7.28
CA PHE A 88 -2.69 6.72 -6.31
C PHE A 88 -1.79 7.56 -5.41
N GLN A 89 -2.28 8.69 -4.96
CA GLN A 89 -1.64 9.58 -4.00
C GLN A 89 -2.44 9.57 -2.70
N ILE A 90 -1.76 9.28 -1.60
CA ILE A 90 -2.29 9.35 -0.23
C ILE A 90 -1.66 10.57 0.42
N LYS A 91 -2.47 11.57 0.75
CA LYS A 91 -2.02 12.82 1.36
C LYS A 91 -2.48 12.91 2.81
N GLY A 92 -1.56 13.17 3.74
CA GLY A 92 -1.90 13.44 5.13
C GLY A 92 -2.49 14.85 5.27
N ILE A 93 -3.72 14.96 5.77
CA ILE A 93 -4.42 16.24 5.95
C ILE A 93 -4.32 16.69 7.41
N THR A 94 -4.78 15.85 8.33
CA THR A 94 -4.79 16.12 9.77
C THR A 94 -4.23 14.92 10.51
N THR A 95 -3.65 15.14 11.69
CA THR A 95 -3.19 14.05 12.54
C THR A 95 -4.35 13.11 12.90
N GLY A 96 -4.08 11.81 12.86
CA GLY A 96 -5.13 10.82 13.07
C GLY A 96 -4.79 9.48 12.45
N THR A 97 -5.80 8.61 12.37
CA THR A 97 -5.70 7.33 11.68
C THR A 97 -6.93 7.13 10.80
N ALA A 98 -6.71 6.69 9.56
CA ALA A 98 -7.75 6.42 8.58
C ALA A 98 -7.43 5.13 7.81
N ASN A 99 -8.46 4.41 7.38
CA ASN A 99 -8.33 3.29 6.47
C ASN A 99 -8.47 3.76 5.03
N VAL A 100 -7.46 3.45 4.21
CA VAL A 100 -7.50 3.65 2.78
C VAL A 100 -7.68 2.30 2.10
N VAL A 101 -8.77 2.16 1.34
CA VAL A 101 -9.10 0.94 0.60
C VAL A 101 -9.00 1.23 -0.90
N PHE A 102 -8.19 0.41 -1.57
CA PHE A 102 -8.12 0.33 -3.01
C PHE A 102 -8.91 -0.89 -3.48
N SER A 103 -9.97 -0.65 -4.25
CA SER A 103 -10.82 -1.69 -4.80
C SER A 103 -10.75 -1.74 -6.32
N GLU A 104 -11.09 -2.90 -6.89
CA GLU A 104 -11.27 -3.10 -8.32
C GLU A 104 -12.74 -3.38 -8.60
N LYS A 105 -13.26 -2.77 -9.66
CA LYS A 105 -14.66 -2.88 -10.05
C LYS A 105 -14.76 -2.91 -11.57
N ARG A 106 -15.75 -3.62 -12.14
CA ARG A 106 -15.98 -3.51 -13.58
C ARG A 106 -16.51 -2.13 -13.93
N VAL A 107 -16.14 -1.64 -15.11
CA VAL A 107 -16.68 -0.40 -15.63
C VAL A 107 -18.20 -0.56 -15.82
N GLY A 108 -18.98 0.33 -15.21
CA GLY A 108 -20.45 0.31 -15.28
C GLY A 108 -21.16 -0.50 -14.18
N ASP A 109 -20.45 -1.27 -13.35
CA ASP A 109 -21.07 -1.92 -12.19
C ASP A 109 -21.53 -0.87 -11.17
N GLU A 110 -22.40 -1.23 -10.22
CA GLU A 110 -22.75 -0.45 -9.03
C GLU A 110 -21.99 -0.95 -7.78
N GLY A 111 -21.90 -0.15 -6.72
CA GLY A 111 -21.21 -0.51 -5.47
C GLY A 111 -19.71 -0.22 -5.42
N SER A 112 -19.04 -0.68 -4.35
CA SER A 112 -17.64 -0.36 -4.00
C SER A 112 -16.59 -1.24 -4.67
N GLY A 113 -17.00 -2.32 -5.35
CA GLY A 113 -16.08 -3.29 -5.97
C GLY A 113 -15.42 -4.23 -4.96
N GLN A 114 -14.43 -4.99 -5.44
CA GLN A 114 -13.67 -5.95 -4.64
C GLN A 114 -12.40 -5.29 -4.08
N PRO A 115 -12.19 -5.27 -2.75
CA PRO A 115 -10.96 -4.74 -2.16
C PRO A 115 -9.73 -5.51 -2.67
N ARG A 116 -8.73 -4.78 -3.18
CA ARG A 116 -7.43 -5.33 -3.60
C ARG A 116 -6.32 -5.05 -2.61
N LYS A 117 -6.32 -3.85 -2.01
CA LYS A 117 -5.30 -3.42 -1.06
C LYS A 117 -5.89 -2.48 -0.03
N THR A 118 -5.56 -2.69 1.23
CA THR A 118 -5.99 -1.83 2.34
C THR A 118 -4.78 -1.32 3.11
N TYR A 119 -4.79 -0.03 3.44
CA TYR A 119 -3.83 0.60 4.31
C TYR A 119 -4.49 1.16 5.56
N VAL A 120 -3.88 0.93 6.71
CA VAL A 120 -4.13 1.74 7.92
C VAL A 120 -3.12 2.86 7.91
N VAL A 121 -3.58 4.07 7.58
CA VAL A 121 -2.72 5.25 7.45
C VAL A 121 -2.73 6.02 8.76
N GLN A 122 -1.56 6.13 9.39
CA GLN A 122 -1.33 6.97 10.56
C GLN A 122 -0.70 8.29 10.12
N VAL A 123 -1.42 9.40 10.34
CA VAL A 123 -0.93 10.74 10.05
C VAL A 123 -0.33 11.35 11.30
N VAL A 124 0.93 11.78 11.20
CA VAL A 124 1.70 12.37 12.32
C VAL A 124 2.21 13.77 11.99
N ILE A 125 2.58 14.51 13.03
CA ILE A 125 3.37 15.73 12.88
C ILE A 125 4.83 15.30 12.64
N LYS A 126 5.56 16.05 11.82
CA LYS A 126 7.00 15.84 11.60
C LYS A 126 7.80 16.11 12.86
#